data_AF-A0A838WGY7-F1
#
_entry.id   AF-A0A838WGY7-F1
#
_cell.length_a   1.000
_cell.length_b   1.000
_cell.length_c   1.000
_cell.angle_alpha   90.00
_cell.angle_beta   90.00
_cell.angle_gamma   90.00
#
_symmetry.space_group_name_H-M   'P 1'
#
loop_
_entity.id
_entity.type
_entity.pdbx_description
1 polymer ?
#
loop_
_entity_poly.entity_id
_entity_poly.type
_entity_poly.pdbx_seq_one_letter_code
_entity_poly.pdbx_strand_id
1 'polypeptide(L)'
;LNTINKLYGFNFNSQQLSDFYEQIRERYDRIENSEQAVVGKVGTDLYERFFKNYTYKQWNLWPHELDASVCARIPVRTNKDNRYFADKYQMMPVDGYTKMFERMLDNPNIKFMLNTSFQEVEKWLKFDHLIYTGPI
;
A
#
# COMPACT_ATOMS: atom_id res chain seq x y z
N LEU A 1 7.92 -7.76 -15.79
CA LEU A 1 8.37 -8.01 -17.19
C LEU A 1 8.11 -6.85 -18.16
N ASN A 2 6.84 -6.48 -18.39
CA ASN A 2 6.46 -5.52 -19.44
C ASN A 2 7.17 -4.16 -19.30
N THR A 3 7.23 -3.61 -18.08
CA THR A 3 7.88 -2.32 -17.80
C THR A 3 9.34 -2.30 -18.21
N ILE A 4 10.11 -3.34 -17.85
CA ILE A 4 11.55 -3.38 -18.07
C ILE A 4 11.87 -3.56 -19.54
N ASN A 5 11.17 -4.48 -20.22
CA ASN A 5 11.31 -4.66 -21.67
C ASN A 5 10.98 -3.38 -22.43
N LYS A 6 9.92 -2.65 -22.04
CA LYS A 6 9.53 -1.39 -22.69
C LYS A 6 10.50 -0.25 -22.38
N LEU A 7 10.97 -0.13 -21.14
CA LEU A 7 11.80 0.98 -20.69
C LEU A 7 13.21 0.93 -21.30
N TYR A 8 13.83 -0.25 -21.36
CA TYR A 8 15.20 -0.41 -21.85
C TYR A 8 15.30 -1.05 -23.24
N GLY A 9 14.18 -1.36 -23.89
CA GLY A 9 14.17 -2.02 -25.19
C GLY A 9 14.60 -3.49 -25.15
N PHE A 10 14.55 -4.13 -23.98
CA PHE A 10 14.88 -5.54 -23.82
C PHE A 10 13.75 -6.45 -24.30
N ASN A 11 14.08 -7.73 -24.50
CA ASN A 11 13.11 -8.79 -24.74
C ASN A 11 13.32 -9.95 -23.75
N PHE A 12 13.39 -9.63 -22.46
CA PHE A 12 13.56 -10.64 -21.42
C PHE A 12 12.32 -11.51 -21.28
N ASN A 13 12.56 -12.77 -20.90
CA ASN A 13 11.58 -13.63 -20.25
C ASN A 13 11.63 -13.46 -18.71
N SER A 14 10.78 -14.20 -17.99
CA SER A 14 10.69 -14.08 -16.52
C SER A 14 11.99 -14.44 -15.79
N GLN A 15 12.72 -15.46 -16.27
CA GLN A 15 13.98 -15.89 -15.64
C GLN A 15 15.07 -14.85 -15.90
N GLN A 16 15.24 -14.42 -17.14
CA GLN A 16 16.22 -13.39 -17.51
C GLN A 16 16.01 -12.09 -16.75
N LEU A 17 14.75 -11.70 -16.51
CA LEU A 17 14.47 -10.53 -15.69
C LEU A 17 14.83 -10.75 -14.21
N SER A 18 14.61 -11.95 -13.67
CA SER A 18 15.05 -12.29 -12.31
C SER A 18 16.57 -12.21 -12.18
N ASP A 19 17.29 -12.77 -13.15
CA ASP A 19 18.76 -12.76 -13.19
C ASP A 19 19.28 -11.33 -13.31
N PHE A 20 18.65 -10.50 -14.14
CA PHE A 20 18.96 -9.08 -14.26
C PHE A 20 18.79 -8.34 -12.92
N TYR A 21 17.69 -8.57 -12.20
CA TYR A 21 17.49 -7.96 -10.88
C TYR A 21 18.56 -8.40 -9.88
N GLU A 22 18.95 -9.68 -9.87
CA GLU A 22 20.03 -10.18 -9.01
C GLU A 22 21.39 -9.54 -9.29
N GLN A 23 21.64 -9.13 -10.54
CA GLN A 23 22.87 -8.44 -10.92
C GLN A 23 22.91 -6.98 -10.48
N ILE A 24 21.76 -6.28 -10.47
CA ILE A 24 21.71 -4.83 -10.22
C ILE A 24 21.26 -4.46 -8.80
N ARG A 25 20.66 -5.40 -8.06
CA ARG A 25 20.23 -5.15 -6.68
C ARG A 25 21.43 -4.91 -5.77
N GLU A 26 21.24 -4.05 -4.78
CA GLU A 26 22.20 -3.95 -3.68
C GLU A 26 21.91 -5.03 -2.63
N ARG A 27 22.96 -5.51 -1.95
CA ARG A 27 22.81 -6.48 -0.86
C ARG A 27 22.98 -5.75 0.46
N TYR A 28 22.00 -5.93 1.34
CA TYR A 28 22.03 -5.43 2.70
C TYR A 28 21.86 -6.61 3.66
N ASP A 29 22.60 -6.62 4.77
CA ASP A 29 22.45 -7.62 5.82
C ASP A 29 21.07 -7.51 6.49
N ARG A 30 20.57 -6.28 6.61
CA ARG A 30 19.24 -5.95 7.12
C ARG A 30 18.65 -4.79 6.33
N ILE A 31 17.35 -4.89 6.04
CA ILE A 31 16.57 -3.80 5.43
C ILE A 31 15.98 -2.95 6.55
N GLU A 32 16.35 -1.68 6.60
CA GLU A 32 15.97 -0.74 7.66
C GLU A 32 15.00 0.35 7.18
N ASN A 33 15.00 0.66 5.90
CA ASN A 33 14.18 1.74 5.34
C ASN A 33 13.61 1.41 3.95
N SER A 34 12.72 2.28 3.48
CA SER A 34 12.02 2.13 2.22
C SER A 34 12.92 2.24 0.97
N GLU A 35 14.05 2.95 1.04
CA GLU A 35 15.04 2.99 -0.04
C GLU A 35 15.67 1.60 -0.22
N GLN A 36 16.25 1.05 0.85
CA GLN A 36 16.88 -0.27 0.86
C GLN A 36 15.89 -1.37 0.45
N ALA A 37 14.62 -1.26 0.86
CA ALA A 37 13.58 -2.24 0.53
C ALA A 37 13.32 -2.35 -0.99
N VAL A 38 13.56 -1.28 -1.74
CA VAL A 38 13.39 -1.22 -3.20
C VAL A 38 14.71 -1.48 -3.91
N VAL A 39 15.76 -0.76 -3.55
CA VAL A 39 17.11 -0.91 -4.14
C VAL A 39 17.61 -2.34 -3.98
N GLY A 40 17.35 -2.96 -2.82
CA GLY A 40 17.70 -4.34 -2.55
C GLY A 40 16.94 -5.39 -3.38
N LYS A 41 15.98 -4.97 -4.21
CA LYS A 41 15.21 -5.83 -5.12
C LYS A 41 15.41 -5.49 -6.59
N VAL A 42 15.46 -4.20 -6.94
CA VAL A 42 15.45 -3.74 -8.34
C VAL A 42 16.62 -2.82 -8.69
N GLY A 43 17.52 -2.55 -7.75
CA GLY A 43 18.66 -1.65 -7.96
C GLY A 43 18.27 -0.16 -8.02
N THR A 44 19.30 0.67 -8.07
CA THR A 44 19.20 2.12 -7.86
C THR A 44 18.52 2.84 -9.02
N ASP A 45 18.81 2.52 -10.28
CA ASP A 45 18.19 3.20 -11.44
C ASP A 45 16.66 3.06 -11.44
N LEU A 46 16.13 1.87 -11.15
CA LEU A 46 14.68 1.65 -11.07
C LEU A 46 14.05 2.31 -9.84
N TYR A 47 14.76 2.30 -8.71
CA TYR A 47 14.35 3.04 -7.52
C TYR A 47 14.20 4.53 -7.81
N GLU A 48 15.19 5.16 -8.45
CA GLU A 48 15.18 6.59 -8.75
C GLU A 48 14.07 6.98 -9.74
N ARG A 49 13.81 6.13 -10.73
CA ARG A 49 12.78 6.37 -11.75
C ARG A 49 11.36 6.24 -11.23
N PHE A 50 11.08 5.27 -10.36
CA PHE A 50 9.71 4.90 -10.00
C PHE A 50 9.32 5.21 -8.55
N PHE A 51 10.26 5.25 -7.62
CA PHE A 51 9.96 5.34 -6.19
C PHE A 51 10.42 6.67 -5.58
N LYS A 52 11.71 7.04 -5.72
CA LYS A 52 12.34 8.17 -5.02
C LYS A 52 11.49 9.44 -4.98
N ASN A 53 11.21 10.00 -6.15
CA ASN A 53 10.50 11.28 -6.26
C ASN A 53 9.00 11.15 -6.00
N TYR A 54 8.40 9.99 -6.30
CA TYR A 54 6.99 9.75 -6.01
C TYR A 54 6.75 9.70 -4.50
N THR A 55 7.59 8.94 -3.78
CA THR A 55 7.52 8.81 -2.33
C THR A 55 7.74 10.16 -1.64
N TYR A 56 8.77 10.93 -2.06
CA TYR A 56 8.99 12.27 -1.52
C TYR A 56 7.77 13.18 -1.72
N LYS A 57 7.18 13.19 -2.92
CA LYS A 57 6.00 13.99 -3.21
C LYS A 57 4.78 13.59 -2.37
N GLN A 58 4.61 12.29 -2.09
CA GLN A 58 3.46 11.76 -1.34
C GLN A 58 3.60 12.00 0.18
N TRP A 59 4.82 11.87 0.71
CA TRP A 59 5.07 11.82 2.16
C TRP A 59 5.81 13.05 2.70
N ASN A 60 6.33 13.91 1.82
CA ASN A 60 7.24 15.00 2.16
C ASN A 60 8.48 14.52 2.96
N LEU A 61 8.90 13.27 2.71
CA LEU A 61 10.03 12.58 3.33
C LEU A 61 10.72 11.72 2.29
N TRP A 62 12.05 11.64 2.36
CA TRP A 62 12.82 10.78 1.48
C TRP A 62 12.65 9.30 1.88
N PRO A 63 12.78 8.34 0.93
CA PRO A 63 12.59 6.92 1.24
C PRO A 63 13.55 6.34 2.29
N HIS A 64 14.73 6.94 2.50
CA HIS A 64 15.64 6.52 3.57
C HIS A 64 15.17 6.97 4.97
N GLU A 65 14.22 7.91 5.05
CA GLU A 65 13.61 8.40 6.29
C GLU A 65 12.31 7.65 6.65
N LEU A 66 11.85 6.75 5.78
CA LEU A 66 10.61 5.99 5.93
C LEU A 66 10.91 4.53 6.26
N ASP A 67 10.09 3.95 7.13
CA ASP A 67 10.14 2.51 7.44
C ASP A 67 10.04 1.66 6.15
N ALA A 68 10.70 0.51 6.14
CA ALA A 68 10.75 -0.40 4.99
C ALA A 68 9.36 -0.82 4.48
N SER A 69 8.35 -0.92 5.36
CA SER A 69 7.00 -1.34 5.01
C SER A 69 6.30 -0.39 4.02
N VAL A 70 6.66 0.91 4.02
CA VAL A 70 6.00 1.93 3.20
C VAL A 70 6.20 1.68 1.70
N CYS A 71 7.39 1.29 1.25
CA CYS A 71 7.62 0.91 -0.15
C CYS A 71 7.46 -0.60 -0.38
N ALA A 72 7.63 -1.44 0.64
CA ALA A 72 7.49 -2.89 0.49
C ALA A 72 6.09 -3.36 0.06
N ARG A 73 5.05 -2.52 0.23
CA ARG A 73 3.69 -2.79 -0.27
C ARG A 73 3.59 -2.89 -1.79
N ILE A 74 4.56 -2.36 -2.54
CA ILE A 74 4.58 -2.42 -4.00
C ILE A 74 5.41 -3.64 -4.42
N PRO A 75 4.77 -4.73 -4.91
CA PRO A 75 5.50 -5.94 -5.26
C PRO A 75 6.30 -5.76 -6.55
N VAL A 76 7.54 -6.25 -6.54
CA VAL A 76 8.36 -6.41 -7.75
C VAL A 76 7.97 -7.72 -8.42
N ARG A 77 7.67 -7.68 -9.72
CA ARG A 77 7.17 -8.84 -10.47
C ARG A 77 8.02 -9.13 -11.71
N THR A 78 8.37 -10.40 -11.87
CA THR A 78 9.08 -10.91 -13.05
C THR A 78 8.15 -11.39 -14.16
N ASN A 79 6.85 -11.51 -13.89
CA ASN A 79 5.83 -11.91 -14.88
C ASN A 79 5.20 -10.71 -15.62
N LYS A 80 4.16 -10.99 -16.43
CA LYS A 80 3.42 -9.99 -17.23
C LYS A 80 2.13 -9.49 -16.56
N ASP A 81 1.82 -9.94 -15.34
CA ASP A 81 0.61 -9.51 -14.64
C ASP A 81 0.74 -8.04 -14.22
N ASN A 82 -0.11 -7.21 -14.82
CA ASN A 82 -0.15 -5.77 -14.62
C ASN A 82 -1.27 -5.30 -13.67
N ARG A 83 -2.03 -6.22 -13.06
CA ARG A 83 -3.05 -5.87 -12.06
C ARG A 83 -2.38 -5.27 -10.83
N TYR A 84 -2.94 -4.22 -10.24
CA TYR A 84 -2.35 -3.61 -9.04
C TYR A 84 -2.36 -4.59 -7.85
N PHE A 85 -3.49 -5.28 -7.65
CA PHE A 85 -3.68 -6.29 -6.61
C PHE A 85 -3.62 -7.71 -7.17
N ALA A 86 -3.09 -8.65 -6.38
CA ALA A 86 -3.01 -10.07 -6.72
C ALA A 86 -4.14 -10.90 -6.06
N ASP A 87 -4.97 -10.26 -5.25
CA ASP A 87 -6.05 -10.87 -4.49
C ASP A 87 -7.06 -11.62 -5.38
N LYS A 88 -7.62 -12.71 -4.83
CA LYS A 88 -8.59 -13.57 -5.52
C LYS A 88 -9.91 -12.84 -5.82
N TYR A 89 -10.37 -11.99 -4.91
CA TYR A 89 -11.63 -11.27 -5.01
C TYR A 89 -11.35 -9.78 -5.16
N GLN A 90 -11.59 -9.25 -6.36
CA GLN A 90 -11.39 -7.83 -6.69
C GLN A 90 -12.70 -7.29 -7.25
N MET A 91 -13.55 -6.75 -6.38
CA MET A 91 -14.90 -6.27 -6.73
C MET A 91 -15.19 -4.95 -6.04
N MET A 92 -16.00 -4.12 -6.69
CA MET A 92 -16.58 -2.92 -6.09
C MET A 92 -18.01 -3.22 -5.64
N PRO A 93 -18.50 -2.66 -4.53
CA PRO A 93 -19.91 -2.76 -4.18
C PRO A 93 -20.77 -2.19 -5.32
N VAL A 94 -21.73 -2.99 -5.81
CA VAL A 94 -22.55 -2.64 -6.99
C VAL A 94 -23.30 -1.32 -6.83
N ASP A 95 -23.75 -1.03 -5.61
CA ASP A 95 -24.49 0.20 -5.27
C ASP A 95 -23.60 1.24 -4.55
N GLY A 96 -22.28 1.05 -4.56
CA GLY A 96 -21.32 1.90 -3.84
C GLY A 96 -21.19 1.60 -2.34
N TYR A 97 -20.15 2.19 -1.73
CA TYR A 97 -19.79 1.91 -0.32
C TYR A 97 -20.85 2.40 0.67
N THR A 98 -21.49 3.54 0.43
CA THR A 98 -22.54 4.06 1.33
C THR A 98 -23.69 3.07 1.47
N LYS A 99 -24.19 2.50 0.36
CA LYS A 99 -25.27 1.49 0.41
C LYS A 99 -24.86 0.20 1.09
N MET A 100 -23.59 -0.18 0.98
CA MET A 100 -23.05 -1.30 1.75
C MET A 100 -23.10 -1.01 3.26
N PHE A 101 -22.63 0.17 3.70
CA PHE A 101 -22.66 0.56 5.11
C PHE A 101 -24.08 0.72 5.66
N GLU A 102 -25.00 1.30 4.89
CA GLU A 102 -26.43 1.37 5.27
C GLU A 102 -26.97 -0.01 5.61
N ARG A 103 -26.73 -1.02 4.76
CA ARG A 103 -27.16 -2.41 5.00
C ARG A 103 -26.48 -3.06 6.20
N MET A 104 -25.20 -2.75 6.43
CA MET A 104 -24.46 -3.27 7.60
C MET A 104 -25.01 -2.71 8.93
N LEU A 105 -25.54 -1.48 8.90
CA LEU A 105 -26.05 -0.77 10.07
C LEU A 105 -27.57 -0.86 10.23
N ASP A 106 -28.29 -1.47 9.28
CA ASP A 106 -29.74 -1.63 9.27
C ASP A 106 -30.20 -2.72 10.25
N ASN A 107 -30.05 -2.42 11.54
CA ASN A 107 -30.51 -3.26 12.64
C ASN A 107 -31.17 -2.37 13.69
N PRO A 108 -32.35 -2.75 14.23
CA PRO A 108 -33.07 -1.93 15.22
C PRO A 108 -32.27 -1.66 16.50
N ASN A 109 -31.29 -2.51 16.84
CA ASN A 109 -30.42 -2.36 18.00
C ASN A 109 -29.23 -1.42 17.76
N ILE A 110 -28.96 -1.04 16.50
CA ILE A 110 -27.88 -0.11 16.17
C ILE A 110 -28.49 1.28 16.07
N LYS A 111 -27.99 2.20 16.90
CA LYS A 111 -28.27 3.63 16.80
C LYS A 111 -26.97 4.33 16.40
N PHE A 112 -27.06 5.30 15.50
CA PHE A 112 -25.91 6.08 15.06
C PHE A 112 -26.19 7.57 15.20
N MET A 113 -25.16 8.31 15.59
CA MET A 113 -25.17 9.77 15.66
C MET A 113 -24.10 10.26 14.69
N LEU A 114 -24.50 11.03 13.68
CA LEU A 114 -23.59 11.65 12.72
C LEU A 114 -23.24 13.06 13.19
N ASN A 115 -22.13 13.61 12.68
CA ASN A 115 -21.70 14.97 12.99
C ASN A 115 -21.63 15.24 14.50
N THR A 116 -21.12 14.26 15.26
CA THR A 116 -21.03 14.30 16.72
C THR A 116 -19.65 13.82 17.13
N SER A 117 -18.91 14.63 17.88
CA SER A 117 -17.62 14.20 18.44
C SER A 117 -17.87 13.36 19.69
N PHE A 118 -17.07 12.31 19.92
CA PHE A 118 -17.28 11.46 21.09
C PHE A 118 -17.16 12.25 22.41
N GLN A 119 -16.25 13.22 22.49
CA GLN A 119 -16.04 14.05 23.68
C GLN A 119 -17.27 14.91 24.04
N GLU A 120 -18.17 15.19 23.10
CA GLU A 120 -19.40 15.96 23.33
C GLU A 120 -20.45 15.11 24.06
N VAL A 121 -20.39 13.79 23.87
CA VAL A 121 -21.41 12.84 24.37
C VAL A 121 -20.93 11.99 25.53
N GLU A 122 -19.62 11.80 25.67
CA GLU A 122 -18.99 10.95 26.69
C GLU A 122 -19.50 11.24 28.11
N LYS A 123 -19.79 12.49 28.44
CA LYS A 123 -20.22 12.90 29.79
C LYS A 123 -21.63 12.47 30.17
N TRP A 124 -22.51 12.22 29.20
CA TRP A 124 -23.92 11.93 29.44
C TRP A 124 -24.40 10.63 28.80
N LEU A 125 -23.69 10.12 27.79
CA LEU A 125 -23.97 8.83 27.19
C LEU A 125 -23.50 7.71 28.12
N LYS A 126 -24.42 6.82 28.50
CA LYS A 126 -24.11 5.65 29.31
C LYS A 126 -23.83 4.45 28.42
N PHE A 127 -22.72 3.76 28.67
CA PHE A 127 -22.32 2.55 27.97
C PHE A 127 -21.49 1.66 28.92
N ASP A 128 -21.57 0.34 28.73
CA ASP A 128 -20.79 -0.62 29.52
C ASP A 128 -19.36 -0.78 28.98
N HIS A 129 -19.20 -0.61 27.66
CA HIS A 129 -17.94 -0.78 26.97
C HIS A 129 -17.80 0.21 25.80
N LEU A 130 -16.58 0.67 25.56
CA LEU A 130 -16.25 1.58 24.47
C LEU A 130 -15.30 0.91 23.49
N ILE A 131 -15.72 0.82 22.23
CA ILE A 131 -14.84 0.52 21.11
C ILE A 131 -14.48 1.85 20.45
N TYR A 132 -13.23 2.27 20.60
CA TYR A 132 -12.73 3.53 20.05
C TYR A 132 -11.84 3.29 18.83
N THR A 133 -12.16 3.93 17.70
CA THR A 133 -11.44 3.79 16.43
C THR A 133 -10.89 5.13 15.92
N GLY A 134 -10.81 6.14 16.78
CA GLY A 134 -10.19 7.42 16.47
C GLY A 134 -8.67 7.41 16.65
N PRO A 135 -8.00 8.57 16.48
CA PRO A 135 -6.58 8.72 16.78
C PRO A 135 -6.30 8.42 18.26
N ILE A 136 -5.22 7.66 18.51
CA ILE A 136 -4.67 7.37 19.85
C ILE A 136 -3.93 8.60 20.37
#